data_AF-A0A0D3CR89-F1
#
_entry.id   AF-A0A0D3CR89-F1
#
_cell.length_a   1.000
_cell.length_b   1.000
_cell.length_c   1.000
_cell.angle_alpha   90.00
_cell.angle_beta   90.00
_cell.angle_gamma   90.00
#
_symmetry.space_group_name_H-M   'P 1'
#
loop_
_entity.id
_entity.type
_entity.pdbx_description
1 polymer ?
#
loop_
_entity_poly.entity_id
_entity_poly.type
_entity_poly.pdbx_seq_one_letter_code
_entity_poly.pdbx_strand_id
1 'polypeptide(L)'
;MKKGVTRGSVVKHWAVLDFTAFERNTNSRMANDFVGLLINRCGTLGMQLEDPIIFKSARMDLLSKANALEDLLRQVIDEASHKHGGARPTLVLCAMSARVDGYKTLKWIAETKLGLVTQCFLTNSANRGGDQYRANLALKINAKVGGSNVELMDTGYSFFKREDEVMFIGADVNHPAARDQTSPSIVAVVGTLNWPEANRYAARVIAQPRRKEEIEGFGDACLELVKAHFQATKKQPNKIVIFRDGVSDGQFDMVLNSELLDVKLTFGRNNYFPKITVIVAQKRHQTRFFPATPNDASDKGNVPSGTVVDTKVIHPFEYDFYLCSHHGGIGTSKPTHYYALWDELDFTSDQMQKLIFDMCFTFTRCTKPVSLVPPVYYADMVAFRGRMYHEASSREKNIRQPRGAPPPPADSLSALTLEDKAIFKLHKELENVMFFV
;
A
#
# COMPACT_ATOMS: atom_id res chain seq x y z
N MET A 1 -11.05 26.32 -12.05
CA MET A 1 -9.99 25.65 -11.27
C MET A 1 -9.34 24.59 -12.15
N LYS A 2 -8.02 24.65 -12.40
CA LYS A 2 -7.32 23.60 -13.16
C LYS A 2 -7.27 22.35 -12.28
N LYS A 3 -7.86 21.23 -12.71
CA LYS A 3 -7.84 19.97 -11.95
C LYS A 3 -6.41 19.41 -11.95
N GLY A 4 -5.81 19.29 -10.78
CA GLY A 4 -4.44 18.80 -10.57
C GLY A 4 -4.33 18.07 -9.23
N VAL A 5 -3.13 17.64 -8.88
CA VAL A 5 -2.85 17.07 -7.55
C VAL A 5 -2.87 18.16 -6.49
N THR A 6 -3.28 17.84 -5.26
CA THR A 6 -3.32 18.84 -4.18
C THR A 6 -1.93 19.34 -3.82
N ARG A 7 -0.94 18.45 -3.77
CA ARG A 7 0.47 18.77 -3.57
C ARG A 7 1.33 18.01 -4.55
N GLY A 8 1.88 18.72 -5.54
CA GLY A 8 2.82 18.15 -6.50
C GLY A 8 4.24 18.06 -5.95
N SER A 9 4.89 16.92 -6.19
CA SER A 9 6.30 16.74 -5.87
C SER A 9 7.22 17.36 -6.92
N VAL A 10 8.42 17.72 -6.47
CA VAL A 10 9.56 18.11 -7.32
C VAL A 10 10.56 16.96 -7.35
N VAL A 11 10.79 16.40 -8.54
CA VAL A 11 11.72 15.29 -8.79
C VAL A 11 12.83 15.78 -9.71
N LYS A 12 13.97 16.15 -9.11
CA LYS A 12 15.14 16.67 -9.84
C LYS A 12 16.01 15.54 -10.39
N HIS A 13 16.39 14.62 -9.50
CA HIS A 13 17.29 13.52 -9.83
C HIS A 13 16.52 12.21 -9.93
N TRP A 14 16.36 11.71 -11.15
CA TRP A 14 15.71 10.43 -11.41
C TRP A 14 16.26 9.78 -12.69
N ALA A 15 16.02 8.49 -12.83
CA ALA A 15 16.58 7.69 -13.91
C ALA A 15 15.49 6.91 -14.67
N VAL A 16 15.80 6.55 -15.92
CA VAL A 16 15.02 5.61 -16.73
C VAL A 16 15.82 4.34 -16.94
N LEU A 17 15.19 3.20 -16.67
CA LEU A 17 15.73 1.88 -16.95
C LEU A 17 14.80 1.14 -17.92
N ASP A 18 15.21 1.08 -19.19
CA ASP A 18 14.43 0.46 -20.25
C ASP A 18 14.83 -1.01 -20.45
N PHE A 19 14.01 -1.93 -19.93
CA PHE A 19 14.21 -3.37 -20.15
C PHE A 19 13.74 -3.85 -21.53
N THR A 20 13.10 -2.97 -22.30
CA THR A 20 12.45 -3.31 -23.58
C THR A 20 13.29 -2.96 -24.80
N ALA A 21 14.37 -2.19 -24.65
CA ALA A 21 15.22 -1.72 -25.75
C ALA A 21 15.71 -2.85 -26.68
N PHE A 22 15.91 -4.06 -26.14
CA PHE A 22 16.40 -5.23 -26.88
C PHE A 22 15.29 -6.20 -27.33
N GLU A 23 14.01 -5.84 -27.16
CA GLU A 23 12.89 -6.66 -27.61
C GLU A 23 12.86 -6.76 -29.13
N ARG A 24 12.65 -7.98 -29.65
CA ARG A 24 12.58 -8.21 -31.10
C ARG A 24 11.36 -7.52 -31.72
N ASN A 25 10.23 -7.57 -31.03
CA ASN A 25 9.02 -6.86 -31.45
C ASN A 25 9.15 -5.38 -31.07
N THR A 26 9.33 -4.51 -32.06
CA THR A 26 9.46 -3.06 -31.86
C THR A 26 8.22 -2.44 -31.21
N ASN A 27 7.03 -3.02 -31.43
CA ASN A 27 5.79 -2.55 -30.79
C ASN A 27 5.78 -2.80 -29.26
N SER A 28 6.61 -3.72 -28.78
CA SER A 28 6.80 -3.99 -27.35
C SER A 28 7.83 -3.07 -26.70
N ARG A 29 8.52 -2.22 -27.47
CA ARG A 29 9.50 -1.26 -26.95
C ARG A 29 8.79 -0.03 -26.39
N MET A 30 9.42 0.65 -25.44
CA MET A 30 8.97 1.96 -24.99
C MET A 30 9.01 2.95 -26.17
N ALA A 31 7.94 3.70 -26.39
CA ALA A 31 7.95 4.76 -27.39
C ALA A 31 8.96 5.87 -27.02
N ASN A 32 9.69 6.38 -28.02
CA ASN A 32 10.77 7.36 -27.79
C ASN A 32 10.29 8.66 -27.13
N ASP A 33 9.05 9.08 -27.41
CA ASP A 33 8.43 10.28 -26.86
C ASP A 33 7.73 10.05 -25.51
N PHE A 34 7.63 8.80 -25.05
CA PHE A 34 6.85 8.45 -23.85
C PHE A 34 7.32 9.21 -22.61
N VAL A 35 8.63 9.28 -22.41
CA VAL A 35 9.23 9.96 -21.25
C VAL A 35 8.90 11.45 -21.26
N GLY A 36 9.08 12.12 -22.42
CA GLY A 36 8.73 13.54 -22.57
C GLY A 36 7.23 13.81 -22.38
N LEU A 37 6.37 12.95 -22.93
CA LEU A 37 4.91 13.03 -22.74
C LEU A 37 4.50 12.82 -21.27
N LEU A 38 5.20 11.94 -20.54
CA LEU A 38 4.97 11.73 -19.11
C LEU A 38 5.40 12.95 -18.30
N ILE A 39 6.58 13.53 -18.56
CA ILE A 39 7.06 14.75 -17.90
C ILE A 39 6.06 15.89 -18.10
N ASN A 40 5.63 16.12 -19.34
CA ASN A 40 4.62 17.12 -19.66
C ASN A 40 3.33 16.85 -18.86
N ARG A 41 2.85 15.59 -18.85
CA ARG A 41 1.62 15.24 -18.13
C ARG A 41 1.76 15.49 -16.62
N CYS A 42 2.87 15.14 -16.01
CA CYS A 42 3.18 15.50 -14.62
C CYS A 42 3.10 17.02 -14.40
N GLY A 43 3.70 17.82 -15.29
CA GLY A 43 3.61 19.29 -15.29
C GLY A 43 2.18 19.82 -15.33
N THR A 44 1.33 19.29 -16.21
CA THR A 44 -0.07 19.71 -16.30
C THR A 44 -0.90 19.40 -15.05
N LEU A 45 -0.49 18.38 -14.28
CA LEU A 45 -1.12 17.99 -13.02
C LEU A 45 -0.59 18.77 -11.82
N GLY A 46 0.45 19.59 -11.98
CA GLY A 46 1.04 20.39 -10.90
C GLY A 46 2.30 19.78 -10.26
N MET A 47 2.87 18.72 -10.85
CA MET A 47 4.15 18.13 -10.43
C MET A 47 5.30 18.72 -11.25
N GLN A 48 6.52 18.66 -10.74
CA GLN A 48 7.73 19.06 -11.49
C GLN A 48 8.69 17.87 -11.58
N LEU A 49 8.76 17.25 -12.75
CA LEU A 49 9.81 16.28 -13.08
C LEU A 49 10.80 16.99 -14.01
N GLU A 50 12.07 17.06 -13.61
CA GLU A 50 13.15 17.50 -14.51
C GLU A 50 13.44 16.40 -15.55
N ASP A 51 14.37 16.63 -16.48
CA ASP A 51 14.81 15.57 -17.39
C ASP A 51 15.55 14.46 -16.63
N PRO A 52 15.42 13.18 -17.03
CA PRO A 52 16.10 12.09 -16.35
C PRO A 52 17.62 12.24 -16.49
N ILE A 53 18.31 12.19 -15.36
CA ILE A 53 19.77 12.33 -15.31
C ILE A 53 20.50 11.09 -15.83
N ILE A 54 19.84 9.93 -15.77
CA ILE A 54 20.37 8.66 -16.30
C ILE A 54 19.32 7.99 -17.17
N PHE A 55 19.74 7.51 -18.32
CA PHE A 55 18.96 6.63 -19.19
C PHE A 55 19.78 5.40 -19.50
N LYS A 56 19.28 4.22 -19.12
CA LYS A 56 20.00 2.96 -19.31
C LYS A 56 19.09 1.88 -19.87
N SER A 57 19.65 1.05 -20.75
CA SER A 57 18.95 -0.08 -21.35
C SER A 57 19.45 -1.39 -20.75
N ALA A 58 18.52 -2.32 -20.50
CA ALA A 58 18.83 -3.66 -20.02
C ALA A 58 17.92 -4.69 -20.70
N ARG A 59 18.22 -5.97 -20.55
CA ARG A 59 17.36 -7.04 -21.08
C ARG A 59 16.40 -7.52 -20.01
N MET A 60 15.17 -7.89 -20.41
CA MET A 60 14.16 -8.45 -19.50
C MET A 60 14.64 -9.66 -18.67
N ASP A 61 15.53 -10.51 -19.23
CA ASP A 61 16.03 -11.69 -18.52
C ASP A 61 16.91 -11.35 -17.31
N LEU A 62 17.45 -10.14 -17.25
CA LEU A 62 18.22 -9.66 -16.11
C LEU A 62 17.36 -9.50 -14.85
N LEU A 63 16.06 -9.24 -15.00
CA LEU A 63 15.13 -9.12 -13.86
C LEU A 63 15.08 -10.40 -13.01
N SER A 64 15.39 -11.55 -13.60
CA SER A 64 15.42 -12.84 -12.91
C SER A 64 16.78 -13.18 -12.29
N LYS A 65 17.82 -12.36 -12.50
CA LYS A 65 19.20 -12.58 -12.03
C LYS A 65 19.52 -11.58 -10.92
N ALA A 66 19.28 -11.96 -9.65
CA ALA A 66 19.29 -11.00 -8.54
C ALA A 66 20.60 -10.21 -8.40
N ASN A 67 21.76 -10.87 -8.41
CA ASN A 67 23.05 -10.19 -8.31
C ASN A 67 23.28 -9.21 -9.47
N ALA A 68 23.04 -9.66 -10.71
CA ALA A 68 23.24 -8.81 -11.88
C ALA A 68 22.24 -7.63 -11.94
N LEU A 69 21.03 -7.82 -11.42
CA LEU A 69 20.06 -6.74 -11.27
C LEU A 69 20.46 -5.75 -10.19
N GLU A 70 21.00 -6.23 -9.06
CA GLU A 70 21.56 -5.37 -8.02
C GLU A 70 22.73 -4.54 -8.54
N ASP A 71 23.66 -5.16 -9.27
CA ASP A 71 24.79 -4.48 -9.90
C ASP A 71 24.32 -3.43 -10.91
N LEU A 72 23.30 -3.73 -11.72
CA LEU A 72 22.73 -2.76 -12.65
C LEU A 72 22.14 -1.54 -11.93
N LEU A 73 21.40 -1.74 -10.84
CA LEU A 73 20.83 -0.65 -10.05
C LEU A 73 21.91 0.16 -9.33
N ARG A 74 22.98 -0.49 -8.83
CA ARG A 74 24.16 0.20 -8.27
C ARG A 74 24.85 1.03 -9.34
N GLN A 75 25.05 0.50 -10.53
CA GLN A 75 25.62 1.26 -11.64
C GLN A 75 24.78 2.50 -11.99
N VAL A 76 23.44 2.43 -11.94
CA VAL A 76 22.57 3.60 -12.15
C VAL A 76 22.80 4.67 -11.08
N ILE A 77 22.98 4.27 -9.82
CA ILE A 77 23.31 5.18 -8.71
C ILE A 77 24.70 5.80 -8.91
N ASP A 78 25.71 4.97 -9.19
CA ASP A 78 27.10 5.39 -9.26
C ASP A 78 27.34 6.31 -10.47
N GLU A 79 26.71 6.00 -11.60
CA GLU A 79 26.78 6.81 -12.82
C GLU A 79 26.11 8.18 -12.61
N ALA A 80 24.96 8.22 -11.93
CA ALA A 80 24.31 9.48 -11.54
C ALA A 80 25.23 10.32 -10.63
N SER A 81 25.83 9.69 -9.62
CA SER A 81 26.74 10.37 -8.70
C SER A 81 27.96 10.92 -9.43
N HIS A 82 28.56 10.16 -10.34
CA HIS A 82 29.74 10.57 -11.07
C HIS A 82 29.46 11.67 -12.10
N LYS A 83 28.36 11.57 -12.85
CA LYS A 83 28.04 12.53 -13.94
C LYS A 83 27.34 13.79 -13.46
N HIS A 84 26.66 13.75 -12.32
CA HIS A 84 25.82 14.84 -11.83
C HIS A 84 26.22 15.28 -10.41
N GLY A 85 27.53 15.47 -10.16
CA GLY A 85 28.03 16.16 -8.98
C GLY A 85 27.61 15.53 -7.64
N GLY A 86 27.59 14.21 -7.55
CA GLY A 86 27.17 13.47 -6.35
C GLY A 86 25.66 13.24 -6.24
N ALA A 87 24.88 13.55 -7.27
CA ALA A 87 23.44 13.32 -7.27
C ALA A 87 23.09 11.83 -7.13
N ARG A 88 22.04 11.54 -6.36
CA ARG A 88 21.45 10.21 -6.24
C ARG A 88 20.04 10.21 -6.83
N PRO A 89 19.69 9.26 -7.72
CA PRO A 89 18.32 9.13 -8.22
C PRO A 89 17.35 8.81 -7.07
N THR A 90 16.29 9.61 -6.97
CA THR A 90 15.21 9.40 -6.00
C THR A 90 14.11 8.51 -6.57
N LEU A 91 13.98 8.45 -7.90
CA LEU A 91 13.03 7.65 -8.65
C LEU A 91 13.75 6.93 -9.81
N VAL A 92 13.38 5.69 -10.07
CA VAL A 92 13.75 4.95 -11.28
C VAL A 92 12.48 4.50 -12.01
N LEU A 93 12.27 5.01 -13.22
CA LEU A 93 11.18 4.59 -14.10
C LEU A 93 11.61 3.36 -14.88
N CYS A 94 10.92 2.22 -14.70
CA CYS A 94 11.29 0.96 -15.33
C CYS A 94 10.29 0.55 -16.42
N ALA A 95 10.70 0.56 -17.68
CA ALA A 95 9.89 0.06 -18.79
C ALA A 95 10.03 -1.46 -18.90
N MET A 96 8.91 -2.18 -19.01
CA MET A 96 8.87 -3.66 -19.11
C MET A 96 7.96 -4.10 -20.25
N SER A 97 8.36 -5.13 -21.00
CA SER A 97 7.59 -5.63 -22.16
C SER A 97 6.46 -6.56 -21.75
N ALA A 98 6.61 -7.25 -20.62
CA ALA A 98 5.65 -8.21 -20.10
C ALA A 98 5.70 -8.28 -18.57
N ARG A 99 4.64 -8.86 -17.97
CA ARG A 99 4.66 -9.24 -16.56
C ARG A 99 5.59 -10.44 -16.41
N VAL A 100 6.67 -10.25 -15.67
CA VAL A 100 7.63 -11.31 -15.37
C VAL A 100 7.85 -11.37 -13.87
N ASP A 101 8.17 -12.57 -13.42
CA ASP A 101 8.32 -12.87 -12.00
C ASP A 101 9.54 -12.13 -11.39
N GLY A 102 10.53 -11.76 -12.20
CA GLY A 102 11.65 -10.90 -11.83
C GLY A 102 11.28 -9.47 -11.40
N TYR A 103 10.04 -9.03 -11.63
CA TYR A 103 9.51 -7.82 -11.00
C TYR A 103 9.61 -7.87 -9.47
N LYS A 104 9.41 -9.05 -8.87
CA LYS A 104 9.55 -9.26 -7.42
C LYS A 104 10.99 -9.00 -6.96
N THR A 105 11.96 -9.50 -7.71
CA THR A 105 13.40 -9.31 -7.47
C THR A 105 13.78 -7.82 -7.56
N LEU A 106 13.30 -7.12 -8.58
CA LEU A 106 13.51 -5.68 -8.72
C LEU A 106 12.99 -4.92 -7.50
N LYS A 107 11.75 -5.22 -7.08
CA LYS A 107 11.12 -4.55 -5.94
C LYS A 107 11.86 -4.81 -4.64
N TRP A 108 12.18 -6.07 -4.36
CA TRP A 108 12.96 -6.45 -3.19
C TRP A 108 14.30 -5.71 -3.12
N ILE A 109 15.13 -5.81 -4.16
CA ILE A 109 16.46 -5.17 -4.16
C ILE A 109 16.36 -3.65 -4.05
N ALA A 110 15.50 -3.03 -4.86
CA ALA A 110 15.36 -1.58 -4.86
C ALA A 110 14.89 -1.05 -3.49
N GLU A 111 13.93 -1.73 -2.86
CA GLU A 111 13.22 -1.19 -1.70
C GLU A 111 13.86 -1.57 -0.35
N THR A 112 14.55 -2.72 -0.25
CA THR A 112 15.18 -3.17 1.01
C THR A 112 16.69 -2.97 1.02
N LYS A 113 17.37 -3.07 -0.13
CA LYS A 113 18.85 -2.98 -0.19
C LYS A 113 19.38 -1.63 -0.63
N LEU A 114 18.71 -0.98 -1.60
CA LEU A 114 19.25 0.21 -2.28
C LEU A 114 18.49 1.50 -1.98
N GLY A 115 17.31 1.46 -1.38
CA GLY A 115 16.53 2.66 -1.09
C GLY A 115 16.13 3.46 -2.33
N LEU A 116 15.75 2.76 -3.39
CA LEU A 116 15.29 3.37 -4.65
C LEU A 116 13.77 3.24 -4.78
N VAL A 117 13.09 4.37 -4.98
CA VAL A 117 11.71 4.35 -5.43
C VAL A 117 11.69 3.89 -6.89
N THR A 118 10.90 2.85 -7.19
CA THR A 118 10.73 2.37 -8.56
C THR A 118 9.29 2.49 -9.04
N GLN A 119 9.11 3.03 -10.24
CA GLN A 119 7.85 3.03 -10.96
C GLN A 119 7.97 2.18 -12.22
N CYS A 120 7.47 0.95 -12.16
CA CYS A 120 7.46 0.05 -13.31
C CYS A 120 6.17 0.24 -14.13
N PHE A 121 6.26 0.01 -15.44
CA PHE A 121 5.10 0.07 -16.31
C PHE A 121 5.25 -0.88 -17.50
N LEU A 122 4.12 -1.34 -18.06
CA LEU A 122 4.12 -2.20 -19.24
C LEU A 122 4.03 -1.33 -20.50
N THR A 123 4.99 -1.49 -21.40
CA THR A 123 5.08 -0.70 -22.64
C THR A 123 3.86 -0.90 -23.54
N ASN A 124 3.36 -2.13 -23.67
CA ASN A 124 2.15 -2.42 -24.45
C ASN A 124 0.93 -1.61 -23.98
N SER A 125 0.73 -1.47 -22.67
CA SER A 125 -0.37 -0.67 -22.11
C SER A 125 -0.07 0.82 -22.20
N ALA A 126 1.17 1.22 -21.98
CA ALA A 126 1.60 2.62 -22.02
C ALA A 126 1.50 3.24 -23.41
N ASN A 127 1.95 2.51 -24.44
CA ASN A 127 1.93 2.95 -25.82
C ASN A 127 0.50 3.11 -26.35
N ARG A 128 -0.47 2.32 -25.86
CA ARG A 128 -1.89 2.37 -26.27
C ARG A 128 -2.76 3.25 -25.37
N GLY A 129 -2.37 3.45 -24.12
CA GLY A 129 -3.23 4.01 -23.09
C GLY A 129 -3.40 5.53 -23.11
N GLY A 130 -2.62 6.24 -23.93
CA GLY A 130 -2.75 7.68 -24.13
C GLY A 130 -2.60 8.51 -22.86
N ASP A 131 -3.31 9.65 -22.79
CA ASP A 131 -3.19 10.61 -21.69
C ASP A 131 -3.65 10.05 -20.35
N GLN A 132 -4.76 9.32 -20.34
CA GLN A 132 -5.33 8.75 -19.10
C GLN A 132 -4.35 7.78 -18.43
N TYR A 133 -3.61 6.99 -19.20
CA TYR A 133 -2.59 6.11 -18.66
C TYR A 133 -1.46 6.90 -18.00
N ARG A 134 -0.96 7.95 -18.67
CA ARG A 134 0.09 8.82 -18.12
C ARG A 134 -0.37 9.57 -16.87
N ALA A 135 -1.63 10.03 -16.84
CA ALA A 135 -2.21 10.64 -15.64
C ALA A 135 -2.22 9.65 -14.46
N ASN A 136 -2.70 8.43 -14.67
CA ASN A 136 -2.71 7.40 -13.62
C ASN A 136 -1.29 7.00 -13.18
N LEU A 137 -0.32 7.02 -14.09
CA LEU A 137 1.09 6.77 -13.77
C LEU A 137 1.68 7.93 -12.96
N ALA A 138 1.39 9.17 -13.33
CA ALA A 138 1.80 10.38 -12.62
C ALA A 138 1.24 10.42 -11.19
N LEU A 139 -0.02 10.04 -10.97
CA LEU A 139 -0.61 9.91 -9.62
C LEU A 139 0.21 8.96 -8.73
N LYS A 140 0.63 7.81 -9.26
CA LYS A 140 1.46 6.86 -8.52
C LYS A 140 2.86 7.43 -8.23
N ILE A 141 3.46 8.10 -9.21
CA ILE A 141 4.77 8.74 -9.05
C ILE A 141 4.68 9.79 -7.94
N ASN A 142 3.70 10.69 -7.99
CA ASN A 142 3.54 11.77 -7.01
C ASN A 142 3.47 11.23 -5.58
N ALA A 143 2.60 10.25 -5.33
CA ALA A 143 2.45 9.62 -4.02
C ALA A 143 3.76 8.97 -3.53
N LYS A 144 4.51 8.32 -4.44
CA LYS A 144 5.78 7.68 -4.11
C LYS A 144 6.92 8.65 -3.83
N VAL A 145 6.89 9.84 -4.40
CA VAL A 145 7.91 10.87 -4.18
C VAL A 145 7.44 11.95 -3.21
N GLY A 146 6.48 11.61 -2.32
CA GLY A 146 6.10 12.42 -1.16
C GLY A 146 5.00 13.45 -1.39
N GLY A 147 4.39 13.48 -2.57
CA GLY A 147 3.28 14.36 -2.93
C GLY A 147 1.92 13.79 -2.48
N SER A 148 0.88 14.62 -2.61
CA SER A 148 -0.50 14.28 -2.24
C SER A 148 -1.43 14.54 -3.42
N ASN A 149 -2.19 13.53 -3.82
CA ASN A 149 -3.05 13.61 -5.01
C ASN A 149 -4.43 14.18 -4.72
N VAL A 150 -5.00 13.81 -3.59
CA VAL A 150 -6.38 14.08 -3.21
C VAL A 150 -6.43 14.41 -1.72
N GLU A 151 -7.33 15.34 -1.38
CA GLU A 151 -7.61 15.78 -0.01
C GLU A 151 -9.12 15.92 0.12
N LEU A 152 -9.64 15.60 1.30
CA LEU A 152 -11.02 15.93 1.63
C LEU A 152 -11.11 17.44 1.84
N MET A 153 -12.21 18.03 1.40
CA MET A 153 -12.48 19.44 1.71
C MET A 153 -12.64 19.62 3.22
N ASP A 154 -12.48 20.85 3.73
CA ASP A 154 -12.40 21.22 5.17
C ASP A 154 -13.50 20.63 6.08
N THR A 155 -14.61 20.13 5.52
CA THR A 155 -15.70 19.46 6.25
C THR A 155 -15.55 17.94 6.42
N GLY A 156 -14.57 17.30 5.78
CA GLY A 156 -14.47 15.83 5.70
C GLY A 156 -14.26 15.13 7.05
N TYR A 157 -13.70 15.84 8.03
CA TYR A 157 -13.45 15.35 9.38
C TYR A 157 -14.11 16.25 10.44
N SER A 158 -15.21 16.91 10.09
CA SER A 158 -15.85 17.98 10.87
C SER A 158 -16.30 17.61 12.30
N PHE A 159 -16.42 16.32 12.61
CA PHE A 159 -16.75 15.87 13.98
C PHE A 159 -15.51 15.78 14.89
N PHE A 160 -14.30 15.81 14.34
CA PHE A 160 -13.08 15.99 15.12
C PHE A 160 -12.87 17.48 15.43
N LYS A 161 -12.36 17.76 16.63
CA LYS A 161 -12.07 19.11 17.11
C LYS A 161 -10.72 19.58 16.58
N ARG A 162 -10.48 20.90 16.62
CA ARG A 162 -9.23 21.51 16.12
C ARG A 162 -7.99 21.05 16.89
N GLU A 163 -8.15 20.76 18.17
CA GLU A 163 -7.11 20.26 19.07
C GLU A 163 -6.85 18.75 18.93
N ASP A 164 -7.68 18.03 18.18
CA ASP A 164 -7.46 16.61 17.92
C ASP A 164 -6.26 16.43 16.99
N GLU A 165 -5.44 15.43 17.27
CA GLU A 165 -4.44 14.90 16.36
C GLU A 165 -4.81 13.42 16.13
N VAL A 166 -5.34 13.13 14.95
CA VAL A 166 -5.92 11.80 14.65
C VAL A 166 -4.99 11.03 13.74
N MET A 167 -4.77 9.77 14.07
CA MET A 167 -4.02 8.83 13.23
C MET A 167 -4.91 7.65 12.84
N PHE A 168 -4.92 7.33 11.54
CA PHE A 168 -5.60 6.14 11.02
C PHE A 168 -4.57 5.06 10.77
N ILE A 169 -4.82 3.86 11.31
CA ILE A 169 -3.97 2.69 11.14
C ILE A 169 -4.77 1.64 10.37
N GLY A 170 -4.10 0.93 9.46
CA GLY A 170 -4.65 -0.22 8.76
C GLY A 170 -3.77 -1.45 8.96
N ALA A 171 -4.36 -2.61 9.15
CA ALA A 171 -3.63 -3.86 9.34
C ALA A 171 -4.26 -5.01 8.54
N ASP A 172 -3.41 -5.82 7.90
CA ASP A 172 -3.79 -7.01 7.13
C ASP A 172 -2.74 -8.11 7.31
N VAL A 173 -3.17 -9.37 7.18
CA VAL A 173 -2.31 -10.55 7.20
C VAL A 173 -2.46 -11.34 5.91
N ASN A 174 -1.38 -11.40 5.12
CA ASN A 174 -1.31 -12.20 3.93
C ASN A 174 -0.79 -13.60 4.23
N HIS A 175 -1.67 -14.59 4.15
CA HIS A 175 -1.28 -16.00 4.26
C HIS A 175 -0.75 -16.56 2.93
N PRO A 176 0.17 -17.53 3.00
CA PRO A 176 0.61 -18.25 1.82
C PRO A 176 -0.53 -19.10 1.22
N ALA A 177 -0.35 -19.50 -0.04
CA ALA A 177 -1.35 -20.31 -0.76
C ALA A 177 -1.66 -21.62 -0.01
N ALA A 178 -2.86 -22.18 -0.22
CA ALA A 178 -3.32 -23.32 0.57
C ALA A 178 -2.36 -24.53 0.57
N ARG A 179 -1.69 -24.77 -0.55
CA ARG A 179 -0.70 -25.86 -0.74
C ARG A 179 0.70 -25.54 -0.25
N ASP A 180 0.98 -24.28 0.05
CA ASP A 180 2.27 -23.82 0.56
C ASP A 180 2.34 -24.13 2.06
N GLN A 181 3.22 -25.09 2.40
CA GLN A 181 3.35 -25.62 3.75
C GLN A 181 4.45 -24.92 4.58
N THR A 182 5.27 -24.08 3.95
CA THR A 182 6.53 -23.61 4.53
C THR A 182 6.63 -22.09 4.64
N SER A 183 5.97 -21.34 3.76
CA SER A 183 6.07 -19.87 3.80
C SER A 183 5.42 -19.28 5.06
N PRO A 184 5.96 -18.18 5.61
CA PRO A 184 5.38 -17.45 6.72
C PRO A 184 4.11 -16.69 6.30
N SER A 185 3.33 -16.25 7.28
CA SER A 185 2.35 -15.17 7.05
C SER A 185 3.07 -13.84 7.03
N ILE A 186 2.61 -12.92 6.19
CA ILE A 186 3.16 -11.57 6.10
C ILE A 186 2.13 -10.57 6.61
N VAL A 187 2.45 -9.89 7.69
CA VAL A 187 1.67 -8.79 8.24
C VAL A 187 2.10 -7.48 7.59
N ALA A 188 1.12 -6.63 7.33
CA ALA A 188 1.33 -5.23 7.08
C ALA A 188 0.58 -4.38 8.09
N VAL A 189 1.26 -3.37 8.64
CA VAL A 189 0.62 -2.28 9.40
C VAL A 189 0.96 -0.97 8.71
N VAL A 190 -0.04 -0.17 8.39
CA VAL A 190 0.11 1.15 7.78
C VAL A 190 -0.46 2.21 8.69
N GLY A 191 0.10 3.42 8.65
CA GLY A 191 -0.36 4.53 9.48
C GLY A 191 -0.25 5.85 8.76
N THR A 192 -1.24 6.75 8.94
CA THR A 192 -1.17 8.09 8.38
C THR A 192 -0.03 8.90 8.97
N LEU A 193 0.62 9.72 8.13
CA LEU A 193 1.76 10.57 8.50
C LEU A 193 1.41 12.05 8.60
N ASN A 194 0.15 12.40 8.33
CA ASN A 194 -0.31 13.77 8.38
C ASN A 194 -1.77 13.84 8.83
N TRP A 195 -2.08 14.95 9.46
CA TRP A 195 -3.39 15.34 9.95
C TRP A 195 -3.52 16.86 9.77
N PRO A 196 -4.65 17.39 9.26
CA PRO A 196 -5.94 16.72 9.07
C PRO A 196 -6.13 15.96 7.75
N GLU A 197 -5.21 16.02 6.78
CA GLU A 197 -5.52 15.51 5.43
C GLU A 197 -5.54 13.97 5.35
N ALA A 198 -4.79 13.28 6.22
CA ALA A 198 -4.80 11.81 6.36
C ALA A 198 -4.60 11.04 5.02
N ASN A 199 -3.77 11.59 4.13
CA ASN A 199 -3.59 11.11 2.76
C ASN A 199 -2.19 10.58 2.45
N ARG A 200 -1.24 10.67 3.40
CA ARG A 200 0.10 10.07 3.30
C ARG A 200 0.24 8.98 4.35
N TYR A 201 0.85 7.86 3.97
CA TYR A 201 0.98 6.69 4.83
C TYR A 201 2.43 6.19 4.89
N ALA A 202 2.84 5.69 6.06
CA ALA A 202 4.00 4.82 6.23
C ALA A 202 3.54 3.38 6.43
N ALA A 203 4.46 2.43 6.26
CA ALA A 203 4.18 1.00 6.39
C ALA A 203 5.25 0.27 7.20
N ARG A 204 4.83 -0.76 7.92
CA ARG A 204 5.68 -1.76 8.59
C ARG A 204 5.29 -3.13 8.08
N VAL A 205 6.29 -3.95 7.81
CA VAL A 205 6.13 -5.31 7.28
C VAL A 205 6.76 -6.27 8.27
N ILE A 206 5.97 -7.23 8.75
CA ILE A 206 6.41 -8.20 9.74
C ILE A 206 6.13 -9.58 9.17
N ALA A 207 7.12 -10.47 9.20
CA ALA A 207 6.88 -11.88 8.98
C ALA A 207 6.60 -12.56 10.31
N GLN A 208 5.60 -13.43 10.31
CA GLN A 208 5.19 -14.18 11.48
C GLN A 208 4.94 -15.65 11.12
N PRO A 209 4.79 -16.54 12.12
CA PRO A 209 4.53 -17.95 11.88
C PRO A 209 3.40 -18.20 10.88
N ARG A 210 3.53 -19.31 10.18
CA ARG A 210 2.64 -19.69 9.09
C ARG A 210 1.18 -19.76 9.55
N ARG A 211 0.28 -19.14 8.78
CA ARG A 211 -1.18 -19.15 8.98
C ARG A 211 -1.64 -18.69 10.37
N LYS A 212 -0.77 -17.99 11.10
CA LYS A 212 -1.17 -17.25 12.28
C LYS A 212 -1.89 -15.97 11.81
N GLU A 213 -3.15 -15.82 12.17
CA GLU A 213 -3.95 -14.62 11.87
C GLU A 213 -3.63 -13.49 12.85
N GLU A 214 -3.47 -13.81 14.14
CA GLU A 214 -3.08 -12.86 15.17
C GLU A 214 -1.77 -12.16 14.83
N ILE A 215 -1.76 -10.83 14.83
CA ILE A 215 -0.57 -10.04 14.54
C ILE A 215 0.37 -10.05 15.74
N GLU A 216 1.55 -10.65 15.57
CA GLU A 216 2.62 -10.61 16.58
C GLU A 216 3.36 -9.26 16.54
N GLY A 217 3.50 -8.62 17.71
CA GLY A 217 4.19 -7.33 17.83
C GLY A 217 3.40 -6.17 17.23
N PHE A 218 2.06 -6.22 17.32
CA PHE A 218 1.19 -5.20 16.76
C PHE A 218 1.39 -3.85 17.46
N GLY A 219 1.56 -3.87 18.79
CA GLY A 219 1.80 -2.67 19.59
C GLY A 219 3.09 -1.95 19.20
N ASP A 220 4.18 -2.70 18.98
CA ASP A 220 5.46 -2.14 18.54
C ASP A 220 5.36 -1.51 17.15
N ALA A 221 4.71 -2.18 16.21
CA ALA A 221 4.46 -1.66 14.86
C ALA A 221 3.65 -0.35 14.90
N CYS A 222 2.59 -0.31 15.70
CA CYS A 222 1.79 0.89 15.90
C CYS A 222 2.61 2.02 16.54
N LEU A 223 3.46 1.72 17.53
CA LEU A 223 4.30 2.71 18.19
C LEU A 223 5.35 3.30 17.24
N GLU A 224 5.95 2.49 16.39
CA GLU A 224 6.86 2.97 15.34
C GLU A 224 6.17 3.92 14.35
N LEU A 225 4.93 3.62 13.99
CA LEU A 225 4.13 4.49 13.11
C LEU A 225 3.73 5.77 13.84
N VAL A 226 3.37 5.72 15.12
CA VAL A 226 3.12 6.92 15.96
C VAL A 226 4.36 7.81 16.02
N LYS A 227 5.55 7.23 16.16
CA LYS A 227 6.83 7.97 16.11
C LYS A 227 7.06 8.61 14.74
N ALA A 228 6.77 7.90 13.65
CA ALA A 228 6.89 8.44 12.29
C ALA A 228 5.89 9.59 12.04
N HIS A 229 4.66 9.46 12.54
CA HIS A 229 3.66 10.51 12.52
C HIS A 229 4.15 11.76 13.28
N PHE A 230 4.60 11.59 14.53
CA PHE A 230 5.17 12.69 15.33
C PHE A 230 6.36 13.36 14.64
N GLN A 231 7.24 12.58 14.00
CA GLN A 231 8.35 13.15 13.24
C GLN A 231 7.89 14.04 12.09
N ALA A 232 6.78 13.68 11.43
CA ALA A 232 6.21 14.39 10.30
C ALA A 232 5.35 15.61 10.70
N THR A 233 4.53 15.50 11.75
CA THR A 233 3.57 16.55 12.16
C THR A 233 4.05 17.40 13.34
N LYS A 234 5.06 16.93 14.08
CA LYS A 234 5.50 17.47 15.39
C LYS A 234 4.42 17.41 16.48
N LYS A 235 3.37 16.63 16.25
CA LYS A 235 2.27 16.41 17.18
C LYS A 235 2.07 14.92 17.38
N GLN A 236 1.89 14.52 18.63
CA GLN A 236 1.61 13.13 18.95
C GLN A 236 0.10 12.93 18.84
N PRO A 237 -0.37 11.91 18.10
CA PRO A 237 -1.79 11.66 17.99
C PRO A 237 -2.40 11.45 19.38
N ASN A 238 -3.58 12.00 19.63
CA ASN A 238 -4.33 11.76 20.86
C ASN A 238 -5.55 10.85 20.61
N LYS A 239 -5.83 10.56 19.33
CA LYS A 239 -6.89 9.67 18.86
C LYS A 239 -6.35 8.74 17.78
N ILE A 240 -6.63 7.45 17.89
CA ILE A 240 -6.21 6.44 16.90
C ILE A 240 -7.42 5.62 16.48
N VAL A 241 -7.63 5.50 15.17
CA VAL A 241 -8.63 4.60 14.59
C VAL A 241 -7.89 3.49 13.84
N ILE A 242 -8.04 2.25 14.32
CA ILE A 242 -7.39 1.06 13.77
C ILE A 242 -8.41 0.31 12.91
N PHE A 243 -8.07 0.08 11.65
CA PHE A 243 -8.82 -0.77 10.74
C PHE A 243 -8.12 -2.13 10.56
N ARG A 244 -8.83 -3.22 10.84
CA ARG A 244 -8.30 -4.59 10.73
C ARG A 244 -9.03 -5.37 9.64
N ASP A 245 -8.32 -5.87 8.63
CA ASP A 245 -8.85 -6.74 7.58
C ASP A 245 -8.32 -8.16 7.74
N GLY A 246 -9.02 -9.16 7.21
CA GLY A 246 -8.57 -10.56 7.20
C GLY A 246 -9.18 -11.45 8.27
N VAL A 247 -9.91 -10.90 9.24
CA VAL A 247 -10.50 -11.66 10.35
C VAL A 247 -11.96 -12.02 10.13
N SER A 248 -12.31 -13.25 10.49
CA SER A 248 -13.69 -13.74 10.60
C SER A 248 -14.29 -13.45 11.98
N ASP A 249 -15.61 -13.57 12.11
CA ASP A 249 -16.35 -13.26 13.35
C ASP A 249 -15.80 -14.04 14.55
N GLY A 250 -15.46 -15.32 14.35
CA GLY A 250 -14.86 -16.18 15.38
C GLY A 250 -13.45 -15.78 15.83
N GLN A 251 -12.86 -14.71 15.26
CA GLN A 251 -11.55 -14.19 15.60
C GLN A 251 -11.62 -12.79 16.24
N PHE A 252 -12.82 -12.22 16.47
CA PHE A 252 -12.96 -10.89 17.09
C PHE A 252 -12.38 -10.83 18.50
N ASP A 253 -12.55 -11.89 19.29
CA ASP A 253 -11.95 -12.01 20.62
C ASP A 253 -10.42 -11.95 20.58
N MET A 254 -9.80 -12.49 19.53
CA MET A 254 -8.34 -12.41 19.36
C MET A 254 -7.91 -10.96 19.07
N VAL A 255 -8.65 -10.25 18.23
CA VAL A 255 -8.38 -8.83 17.92
C VAL A 255 -8.48 -7.97 19.19
N LEU A 256 -9.50 -8.21 20.03
CA LEU A 256 -9.70 -7.44 21.25
C LEU A 256 -8.74 -7.83 22.38
N ASN A 257 -8.63 -9.12 22.67
CA ASN A 257 -7.95 -9.61 23.87
C ASN A 257 -6.45 -9.86 23.65
N SER A 258 -5.97 -9.93 22.40
CA SER A 258 -4.55 -10.01 22.09
C SER A 258 -4.04 -8.76 21.37
N GLU A 259 -4.55 -8.45 20.18
CA GLU A 259 -3.98 -7.38 19.34
C GLU A 259 -4.16 -5.98 19.97
N LEU A 260 -5.37 -5.61 20.38
CA LEU A 260 -5.63 -4.34 21.05
C LEU A 260 -4.95 -4.27 22.43
N LEU A 261 -4.91 -5.37 23.16
CA LEU A 261 -4.21 -5.45 24.45
C LEU A 261 -2.71 -5.16 24.27
N ASP A 262 -2.06 -5.75 23.27
CA ASP A 262 -0.66 -5.51 22.95
C ASP A 262 -0.39 -4.03 22.63
N VAL A 263 -1.27 -3.39 21.83
CA VAL A 263 -1.20 -1.95 21.55
C VAL A 263 -1.28 -1.12 22.83
N LYS A 264 -2.28 -1.37 23.67
CA LYS A 264 -2.47 -0.62 24.93
C LYS A 264 -1.31 -0.81 25.90
N LEU A 265 -0.82 -2.03 26.07
CA LEU A 265 0.33 -2.32 26.94
C LEU A 265 1.61 -1.66 26.42
N THR A 266 1.86 -1.71 25.11
CA THR A 266 3.03 -1.09 24.48
C THR A 266 3.01 0.43 24.63
N PHE A 267 1.86 1.06 24.39
CA PHE A 267 1.71 2.51 24.59
C PHE A 267 1.84 2.90 26.07
N GLY A 268 1.22 2.14 26.98
CA GLY A 268 1.32 2.39 28.42
C GLY A 268 2.75 2.31 28.97
N ARG A 269 3.55 1.34 28.49
CA ARG A 269 5.00 1.26 28.81
C ARG A 269 5.79 2.49 28.34
N ASN A 270 5.28 3.22 27.36
CA ASN A 270 5.87 4.46 26.84
C ASN A 270 5.16 5.72 27.38
N ASN A 271 4.34 5.59 28.44
CA ASN A 271 3.57 6.67 29.04
C ASN A 271 2.70 7.45 28.03
N TYR A 272 2.08 6.71 27.10
CA TYR A 272 1.25 7.25 26.04
C TYR A 272 -0.13 6.59 26.09
N PHE A 273 -1.20 7.41 26.11
CA PHE A 273 -2.56 6.93 26.35
C PHE A 273 -3.56 7.65 25.42
N PRO A 274 -3.52 7.41 24.10
CA PRO A 274 -4.50 7.95 23.18
C PRO A 274 -5.85 7.24 23.37
N LYS A 275 -6.94 7.88 22.96
CA LYS A 275 -8.21 7.17 22.74
C LYS A 275 -8.10 6.29 21.49
N ILE A 276 -8.58 5.05 21.55
CA ILE A 276 -8.50 4.07 20.48
C ILE A 276 -9.90 3.58 20.07
N THR A 277 -10.14 3.50 18.75
CA THR A 277 -11.28 2.79 18.15
C THR A 277 -10.74 1.68 17.24
N VAL A 278 -11.31 0.48 17.31
CA VAL A 278 -10.95 -0.68 16.46
C VAL A 278 -12.16 -1.06 15.60
N ILE A 279 -11.95 -1.04 14.29
CA ILE A 279 -12.96 -1.36 13.29
C ILE A 279 -12.44 -2.51 12.43
N VAL A 280 -13.16 -3.64 12.39
CA VAL A 280 -12.86 -4.72 11.45
C VAL A 280 -13.54 -4.43 10.12
N ALA A 281 -12.84 -4.67 9.01
CA ALA A 281 -13.36 -4.55 7.65
C ALA A 281 -13.32 -5.92 6.96
N GLN A 282 -14.49 -6.53 6.75
CA GLN A 282 -14.62 -7.80 6.05
C GLN A 282 -15.04 -7.58 4.60
N LYS A 283 -14.10 -7.82 3.67
CA LYS A 283 -14.37 -7.79 2.21
C LYS A 283 -14.77 -9.14 1.62
N ARG A 284 -14.67 -10.22 2.40
CA ARG A 284 -14.83 -11.61 1.95
C ARG A 284 -16.06 -12.29 2.57
N HIS A 285 -17.27 -11.85 2.18
CA HIS A 285 -18.54 -12.49 2.56
C HIS A 285 -19.45 -12.77 1.34
N GLN A 286 -20.65 -13.31 1.56
CA GLN A 286 -21.61 -13.68 0.52
C GLN A 286 -22.74 -12.67 0.31
N THR A 287 -22.97 -11.75 1.25
CA THR A 287 -24.00 -10.71 1.19
C THR A 287 -23.89 -9.82 -0.05
N ARG A 288 -25.03 -9.55 -0.72
CA ARG A 288 -25.17 -8.64 -1.86
C ARG A 288 -26.43 -7.80 -1.68
N PHE A 289 -26.38 -6.56 -2.15
CA PHE A 289 -27.54 -5.65 -2.15
C PHE A 289 -27.92 -5.29 -3.58
N PHE A 290 -29.23 -5.17 -3.80
CA PHE A 290 -29.83 -4.83 -5.07
C PHE A 290 -30.76 -3.63 -4.90
N PRO A 291 -30.80 -2.71 -5.87
CA PRO A 291 -31.80 -1.65 -5.90
C PRO A 291 -33.21 -2.24 -5.86
N ALA A 292 -34.11 -1.63 -5.07
CA ALA A 292 -35.50 -2.08 -5.00
C ALA A 292 -36.26 -1.77 -6.30
N THR A 293 -35.94 -0.63 -6.92
CA THR A 293 -36.46 -0.24 -8.23
C THR A 293 -35.34 0.14 -9.20
N PRO A 294 -35.58 0.11 -10.52
CA PRO A 294 -34.61 0.59 -11.51
C PRO A 294 -34.18 2.05 -11.31
N ASN A 295 -35.03 2.88 -10.69
CA ASN A 295 -34.72 4.29 -10.42
C ASN A 295 -33.72 4.46 -9.27
N ASP A 296 -33.61 3.47 -8.39
CA ASP A 296 -32.64 3.45 -7.29
C ASP A 296 -31.27 2.90 -7.73
N ALA A 297 -31.18 2.42 -8.97
CA ALA A 297 -29.97 1.81 -9.50
C ALA A 297 -29.00 2.85 -10.06
N SER A 298 -27.71 2.58 -9.92
CA SER A 298 -26.68 3.23 -10.73
C SER A 298 -26.81 2.82 -12.21
N ASP A 299 -26.10 3.53 -13.10
CA ASP A 299 -26.02 3.24 -14.55
C ASP A 299 -25.63 1.79 -14.91
N LYS A 300 -25.12 1.02 -13.93
CA LYS A 300 -24.69 -0.38 -14.09
C LYS A 300 -25.59 -1.38 -13.37
N GLY A 301 -26.75 -0.97 -12.86
CA GLY A 301 -27.70 -1.85 -12.18
C GLY A 301 -27.32 -2.22 -10.74
N ASN A 302 -26.23 -1.66 -10.21
CA ASN A 302 -25.81 -1.82 -8.82
C ASN A 302 -26.41 -0.75 -7.93
N VAL A 303 -26.43 -0.99 -6.61
CA VAL A 303 -26.71 0.05 -5.62
C VAL A 303 -25.74 1.24 -5.77
N PRO A 304 -26.18 2.48 -5.49
CA PRO A 304 -25.33 3.66 -5.59
C PRO A 304 -24.13 3.61 -4.63
N SER A 305 -23.04 4.28 -5.03
CA SER A 305 -21.89 4.51 -4.16
C SER A 305 -22.32 5.29 -2.93
N GLY A 306 -21.96 4.81 -1.74
CA GLY A 306 -22.40 5.38 -0.45
C GLY A 306 -23.63 4.72 0.16
N THR A 307 -24.17 3.67 -0.46
CA THR A 307 -25.25 2.87 0.16
C THR A 307 -24.75 2.24 1.45
N VAL A 308 -25.44 2.53 2.57
CA VAL A 308 -25.22 1.93 3.88
C VAL A 308 -26.40 1.03 4.24
N VAL A 309 -26.10 -0.11 4.86
CA VAL A 309 -27.11 -0.99 5.47
C VAL A 309 -26.65 -1.34 6.89
N ASP A 310 -27.29 -0.71 7.87
CA ASP A 310 -27.02 -0.84 9.31
C ASP A 310 -28.28 -1.30 10.09
N THR A 311 -29.26 -1.87 9.40
CA THR A 311 -30.50 -2.38 9.98
C THR A 311 -30.92 -3.71 9.34
N LYS A 312 -31.74 -4.49 10.06
CA LYS A 312 -32.38 -5.77 9.66
C LYS A 312 -31.44 -6.95 9.39
N VAL A 313 -30.40 -6.75 8.60
CA VAL A 313 -29.43 -7.79 8.17
C VAL A 313 -28.05 -7.57 8.80
N ILE A 314 -28.07 -7.10 10.03
CA ILE A 314 -26.92 -6.74 10.86
C ILE A 314 -26.93 -7.57 12.14
N HIS A 315 -25.85 -7.52 12.90
CA HIS A 315 -25.72 -8.22 14.16
C HIS A 315 -26.69 -7.64 15.22
N PRO A 316 -27.43 -8.46 15.97
CA PRO A 316 -28.49 -7.98 16.86
C PRO A 316 -28.03 -7.19 18.10
N PHE A 317 -26.74 -7.24 18.45
CA PHE A 317 -26.21 -6.65 19.69
C PHE A 317 -24.96 -5.79 19.48
N GLU A 318 -23.97 -6.30 18.75
CA GLU A 318 -22.80 -5.54 18.30
C GLU A 318 -23.14 -4.46 17.26
N TYR A 319 -22.26 -3.47 17.13
CA TYR A 319 -22.40 -2.44 16.10
C TYR A 319 -21.66 -2.82 14.82
N ASP A 320 -22.42 -3.18 13.80
CA ASP A 320 -21.93 -3.49 12.46
C ASP A 320 -22.79 -2.83 11.38
N PHE A 321 -22.21 -2.67 10.19
CA PHE A 321 -22.90 -2.16 9.02
C PHE A 321 -22.20 -2.54 7.73
N TYR A 322 -22.96 -2.63 6.65
CA TYR A 322 -22.42 -2.73 5.31
C TYR A 322 -22.31 -1.36 4.65
N LEU A 323 -21.21 -1.12 3.94
CA LEU A 323 -21.03 0.08 3.13
C LEU A 323 -20.59 -0.31 1.70
N CYS A 324 -21.39 0.07 0.71
CA CYS A 324 -21.02 0.01 -0.70
C CYS A 324 -20.39 1.34 -1.12
N SER A 325 -19.12 1.54 -0.80
CA SER A 325 -18.40 2.81 -1.00
C SER A 325 -17.99 3.11 -2.44
N HIS A 326 -18.14 2.18 -3.38
CA HIS A 326 -17.58 2.29 -4.72
C HIS A 326 -18.65 2.15 -5.81
N HIS A 327 -18.28 2.58 -7.02
CA HIS A 327 -19.10 2.40 -8.21
C HIS A 327 -18.86 1.01 -8.80
N GLY A 328 -19.90 0.17 -8.82
CA GLY A 328 -19.86 -1.18 -9.40
C GLY A 328 -19.75 -1.14 -10.93
N GLY A 329 -18.53 -1.21 -11.46
CA GLY A 329 -18.30 -1.10 -12.91
C GLY A 329 -18.68 -2.33 -13.73
N ILE A 330 -18.51 -3.53 -13.16
CA ILE A 330 -18.78 -4.83 -13.80
C ILE A 330 -19.28 -5.81 -12.72
N GLY A 331 -20.32 -6.58 -13.04
CA GLY A 331 -20.91 -7.56 -12.13
C GLY A 331 -21.65 -6.91 -10.97
N THR A 332 -21.88 -7.70 -9.92
CA THR A 332 -22.58 -7.23 -8.70
C THR A 332 -21.59 -6.68 -7.70
N SER A 333 -21.81 -5.44 -7.26
CA SER A 333 -21.04 -4.78 -6.21
C SER A 333 -21.02 -5.62 -4.95
N LYS A 334 -19.84 -5.70 -4.34
CA LYS A 334 -19.68 -6.32 -3.04
C LYS A 334 -19.48 -5.23 -1.99
N PRO A 335 -20.49 -4.94 -1.15
CA PRO A 335 -20.30 -3.97 -0.06
C PRO A 335 -19.25 -4.52 0.91
N THR A 336 -18.53 -3.65 1.61
CA THR A 336 -17.65 -4.09 2.71
C THR A 336 -18.46 -4.08 4.00
N HIS A 337 -18.30 -5.13 4.81
CA HIS A 337 -18.95 -5.24 6.11
C HIS A 337 -18.00 -4.76 7.20
N TYR A 338 -18.42 -3.78 7.98
CA TYR A 338 -17.64 -3.17 9.05
C TYR A 338 -18.22 -3.54 10.42
N TYR A 339 -17.35 -3.86 11.38
CA TYR A 339 -17.72 -4.11 12.78
C TYR A 339 -16.91 -3.18 13.68
N ALA A 340 -17.57 -2.44 14.55
CA ALA A 340 -16.92 -1.64 15.60
C ALA A 340 -16.69 -2.52 16.83
N LEU A 341 -15.48 -3.06 16.99
CA LEU A 341 -15.17 -3.97 18.10
C LEU A 341 -14.84 -3.24 19.39
N TRP A 342 -14.27 -2.04 19.29
CA TRP A 342 -13.88 -1.21 20.43
C TRP A 342 -13.98 0.26 20.05
N ASP A 343 -14.53 1.11 20.91
CA ASP A 343 -14.67 2.53 20.61
C ASP A 343 -14.54 3.43 21.85
N GLU A 344 -13.38 4.07 22.02
CA GLU A 344 -13.15 5.11 23.03
C GLU A 344 -13.37 6.53 22.50
N LEU A 345 -13.62 6.67 21.19
CA LEU A 345 -13.89 7.96 20.56
C LEU A 345 -15.38 8.33 20.64
N ASP A 346 -16.23 7.38 21.04
CA ASP A 346 -17.67 7.52 21.22
C ASP A 346 -18.37 7.95 19.92
N PHE A 347 -18.05 7.26 18.82
CA PHE A 347 -18.66 7.51 17.52
C PHE A 347 -20.15 7.19 17.54
N THR A 348 -20.94 8.12 17.00
CA THR A 348 -22.29 7.77 16.51
C THR A 348 -22.19 6.95 15.22
N SER A 349 -23.26 6.23 14.88
CA SER A 349 -23.29 5.44 13.66
C SER A 349 -23.01 6.27 12.42
N ASP A 350 -23.69 7.41 12.29
CA ASP A 350 -23.51 8.36 11.18
C ASP A 350 -22.08 8.87 11.07
N GLN A 351 -21.42 9.20 12.19
CA GLN A 351 -20.04 9.68 12.17
C GLN A 351 -19.07 8.61 11.68
N MET A 352 -19.21 7.37 12.15
CA MET A 352 -18.34 6.27 11.73
C MET A 352 -18.57 5.91 10.25
N GLN A 353 -19.83 5.77 9.84
CA GLN A 353 -20.19 5.45 8.46
C GLN A 353 -19.70 6.53 7.50
N LYS A 354 -19.91 7.81 7.85
CA LYS A 354 -19.43 8.96 7.07
C LYS A 354 -17.91 9.01 7.01
N LEU A 355 -17.22 8.81 8.14
CA LEU A 355 -15.76 8.78 8.19
C LEU A 355 -15.20 7.74 7.21
N ILE A 356 -15.68 6.50 7.27
CA ILE A 356 -15.21 5.42 6.42
C ILE A 356 -15.52 5.72 4.95
N PHE A 357 -16.72 6.23 4.65
CA PHE A 357 -17.10 6.58 3.29
C PHE A 357 -16.24 7.72 2.72
N ASP A 358 -16.04 8.81 3.46
CA ASP A 358 -15.22 9.94 3.03
C ASP A 358 -13.77 9.51 2.82
N MET A 359 -13.21 8.70 3.73
CA MET A 359 -11.88 8.13 3.55
C MET A 359 -11.76 7.30 2.28
N CYS A 360 -12.80 6.61 1.81
CA CYS A 360 -12.75 5.87 0.53
C CYS A 360 -12.40 6.74 -0.69
N PHE A 361 -12.47 8.08 -0.59
CA PHE A 361 -12.06 9.02 -1.63
C PHE A 361 -10.58 9.41 -1.58
N THR A 362 -9.84 9.06 -0.52
CA THR A 362 -8.44 9.48 -0.33
C THR A 362 -7.41 8.51 -0.93
N PHE A 363 -7.87 7.46 -1.63
CA PHE A 363 -6.97 6.49 -2.25
C PHE A 363 -6.19 7.07 -3.44
N THR A 364 -4.87 7.21 -3.25
CA THR A 364 -3.98 7.95 -4.15
C THR A 364 -3.85 7.41 -5.57
N ARG A 365 -4.23 6.16 -5.87
CA ARG A 365 -4.02 5.54 -7.19
C ARG A 365 -5.11 5.82 -8.22
N CYS A 366 -6.24 6.41 -7.83
CA CYS A 366 -7.32 6.73 -8.75
C CYS A 366 -8.17 7.92 -8.26
N THR A 367 -8.92 8.52 -9.17
CA THR A 367 -9.84 9.63 -8.89
C THR A 367 -11.29 9.13 -8.72
N LYS A 368 -11.46 7.99 -8.04
CA LYS A 368 -12.75 7.35 -7.79
C LYS A 368 -12.72 6.74 -6.39
N PRO A 369 -13.86 6.68 -5.68
CA PRO A 369 -13.89 6.02 -4.40
C PRO A 369 -13.66 4.51 -4.56
N VAL A 370 -12.93 3.94 -3.62
CA VAL A 370 -12.57 2.52 -3.58
C VAL A 370 -13.52 1.73 -2.68
N SER A 371 -13.57 0.41 -2.89
CA SER A 371 -14.44 -0.51 -2.14
C SER A 371 -14.02 -0.75 -0.69
N LEU A 372 -12.79 -0.36 -0.34
CA LEU A 372 -12.20 -0.53 0.99
C LEU A 372 -11.63 0.80 1.45
N VAL A 373 -11.74 1.05 2.75
CA VAL A 373 -11.14 2.23 3.37
C VAL A 373 -9.62 2.20 3.14
N PRO A 374 -8.97 3.33 2.75
CA PRO A 374 -7.57 3.30 2.32
C PRO A 374 -6.55 2.70 3.29
N PRO A 375 -6.67 2.85 4.63
CA PRO A 375 -5.78 2.15 5.56
C PRO A 375 -5.78 0.62 5.31
N VAL A 376 -6.94 0.00 5.15
CA VAL A 376 -7.07 -1.43 4.82
C VAL A 376 -6.48 -1.72 3.46
N TYR A 377 -6.83 -0.92 2.45
CA TYR A 377 -6.37 -1.17 1.09
C TYR A 377 -4.84 -1.02 0.95
N TYR A 378 -4.23 -0.11 1.72
CA TYR A 378 -2.79 0.03 1.76
C TYR A 378 -2.12 -1.10 2.55
N ALA A 379 -2.70 -1.57 3.66
CA ALA A 379 -2.21 -2.74 4.37
C ALA A 379 -2.18 -3.99 3.46
N ASP A 380 -3.26 -4.26 2.72
CA ASP A 380 -3.32 -5.31 1.68
C ASP A 380 -2.15 -5.22 0.69
N MET A 381 -1.93 -4.01 0.15
CA MET A 381 -0.89 -3.76 -0.84
C MET A 381 0.51 -3.98 -0.28
N VAL A 382 0.73 -3.58 0.97
CA VAL A 382 1.99 -3.76 1.69
C VAL A 382 2.22 -5.23 2.03
N ALA A 383 1.20 -5.96 2.50
CA ALA A 383 1.31 -7.37 2.83
C ALA A 383 1.63 -8.20 1.58
N PHE A 384 0.97 -7.89 0.46
CA PHE A 384 1.30 -8.45 -0.85
C PHE A 384 2.75 -8.11 -1.27
N ARG A 385 3.20 -6.87 -1.04
CA ARG A 385 4.58 -6.46 -1.35
C ARG A 385 5.60 -7.24 -0.50
N GLY A 386 5.33 -7.45 0.79
CA GLY A 386 6.17 -8.28 1.65
C GLY A 386 6.22 -9.75 1.18
N ARG A 387 5.09 -10.32 0.76
CA ARG A 387 5.06 -11.66 0.14
C ARG A 387 5.96 -11.73 -1.10
N MET A 388 5.98 -10.68 -1.93
CA MET A 388 6.89 -10.60 -3.07
C MET A 388 8.37 -10.59 -2.67
N TYR A 389 8.73 -9.88 -1.59
CA TYR A 389 10.10 -9.88 -1.07
C TYR A 389 10.53 -11.28 -0.63
N HIS A 390 9.64 -11.97 0.10
CA HIS A 390 9.88 -13.34 0.52
C HIS A 390 10.07 -14.28 -0.69
N GLU A 391 9.19 -14.22 -1.68
CA GLU A 391 9.30 -15.05 -2.90
C GLU A 391 10.59 -14.78 -3.70
N ALA A 392 11.00 -13.52 -3.80
CA ALA A 392 12.24 -13.15 -4.48
C ALA A 392 13.47 -13.68 -3.72
N SER A 393 13.50 -13.48 -2.40
CA SER A 393 14.61 -13.93 -1.54
C SER A 393 14.72 -15.46 -1.51
N SER A 394 13.62 -16.18 -1.32
CA SER A 394 13.60 -17.65 -1.27
C SER A 394 14.08 -18.27 -2.59
N ARG A 395 13.74 -17.66 -3.73
CA ARG A 395 14.21 -18.10 -5.04
C ARG A 395 15.72 -17.95 -5.18
N GLU A 396 16.27 -16.81 -4.74
CA GLU A 396 17.71 -16.58 -4.75
C GLU A 396 18.44 -17.59 -3.86
N LYS A 397 17.90 -17.89 -2.66
CA LYS A 397 18.45 -18.93 -1.77
C LYS A 397 18.44 -20.32 -2.45
N ASN A 398 17.33 -20.69 -3.11
CA ASN A 398 17.21 -21.99 -3.80
C ASN A 398 18.15 -22.12 -5.00
N ILE A 399 18.45 -21.04 -5.72
CA ILE A 399 19.43 -21.05 -6.83
C ILE A 399 20.86 -21.30 -6.30
N ARG A 400 21.17 -20.86 -5.08
CA ARG A 400 22.49 -21.02 -4.45
C ARG A 400 22.72 -22.39 -3.80
N GLN A 401 21.67 -23.19 -3.58
CA GLN A 401 21.84 -24.53 -3.01
C GLN A 401 22.43 -25.51 -4.04
N PRO A 402 23.41 -26.34 -3.66
CA PRO A 402 23.91 -27.42 -4.52
C PRO A 402 22.77 -28.37 -4.90
N ARG A 403 22.71 -28.79 -6.18
CA ARG A 403 21.76 -29.83 -6.60
C ARG A 403 21.99 -31.09 -5.77
N GLY A 404 21.03 -31.46 -4.92
CA GLY A 404 21.07 -32.66 -4.08
C GLY A 404 21.13 -32.42 -2.56
N ALA A 405 21.14 -31.18 -2.09
CA ALA A 405 20.99 -30.90 -0.66
C ALA A 405 19.57 -31.29 -0.17
N PRO A 406 19.42 -31.98 0.97
CA PRO A 406 18.11 -32.28 1.54
C PRO A 406 17.38 -30.97 1.87
N PRO A 407 16.05 -30.89 1.65
CA PRO A 407 15.27 -29.77 2.18
C PRO A 407 15.42 -29.73 3.70
N PRO A 408 15.53 -28.54 4.31
CA PRO A 408 15.59 -28.44 5.77
C PRO A 408 14.32 -29.06 6.39
N PRO A 409 14.43 -29.70 7.56
CA PRO A 409 13.30 -30.36 8.21
C PRO A 409 12.18 -29.35 8.52
N ALA A 410 10.93 -29.77 8.29
CA ALA A 410 9.74 -28.92 8.44
C ALA A 410 9.49 -28.45 9.89
N ASP A 411 10.04 -29.17 10.88
CA ASP A 411 9.76 -28.97 12.31
C ASP A 411 10.68 -27.95 13.02
N SER A 412 11.67 -27.36 12.33
CA SER A 412 12.56 -26.35 12.94
C SER A 412 12.11 -24.89 12.77
N LEU A 413 10.89 -24.65 12.26
CA LEU A 413 10.40 -23.30 11.87
C LEU A 413 9.55 -22.59 12.94
N SER A 414 9.62 -22.98 14.22
CA SER A 414 8.80 -22.35 15.27
C SER A 414 9.20 -20.88 15.56
N ALA A 415 10.38 -20.44 15.13
CA ALA A 415 10.80 -19.05 15.20
C ALA A 415 11.49 -18.61 13.90
N LEU A 416 11.00 -17.52 13.29
CA LEU A 416 11.70 -16.86 12.18
C LEU A 416 13.07 -16.36 12.64
N THR A 417 14.12 -16.67 11.89
CA THR A 417 15.47 -16.22 12.21
C THR A 417 15.59 -14.70 12.07
N LEU A 418 16.61 -14.09 12.70
CA LEU A 418 16.92 -12.66 12.49
C LEU A 418 17.19 -12.34 11.02
N GLU A 419 17.79 -13.26 10.27
CA GLU A 419 18.01 -13.14 8.83
C GLU A 419 16.69 -13.13 8.05
N ASP A 420 15.71 -13.95 8.44
CA ASP A 420 14.40 -13.97 7.80
C ASP A 420 13.63 -12.66 8.06
N LYS A 421 13.76 -12.09 9.26
CA LYS A 421 13.17 -10.78 9.58
C LYS A 421 13.83 -9.64 8.78
N ALA A 422 15.14 -9.71 8.52
CA ALA A 422 15.86 -8.70 7.76
C ALA A 422 15.38 -8.56 6.29
N ILE A 423 14.77 -9.60 5.71
CA ILE A 423 14.23 -9.58 4.34
C ILE A 423 13.16 -8.50 4.17
N PHE A 424 12.40 -8.22 5.23
CA PHE A 424 11.25 -7.32 5.22
C PHE A 424 11.59 -5.90 5.68
N LYS A 425 12.79 -5.71 6.26
CA LYS A 425 13.25 -4.40 6.69
C LYS A 425 13.49 -3.52 5.46
N LEU A 426 12.69 -2.47 5.35
CA LEU A 426 12.84 -1.47 4.29
C LEU A 426 14.16 -0.72 4.47
N HIS A 427 14.68 -0.21 3.37
CA HIS A 427 15.78 0.73 3.45
C HIS A 427 15.30 2.01 4.15
N LYS A 428 16.13 2.60 5.03
CA LYS A 428 15.79 3.79 5.85
C LYS A 428 15.13 4.94 5.07
N GLU A 429 15.59 5.19 3.85
CA GLU A 429 15.09 6.25 2.95
C GLU A 429 13.64 6.00 2.48
N LEU A 430 13.12 4.78 2.61
CA LEU A 430 11.81 4.37 2.14
C LEU A 430 10.84 3.98 3.26
N GLU A 431 11.30 3.87 4.52
CA GLU A 431 10.47 3.44 5.66
C GLU A 431 9.23 4.32 5.88
N ASN A 432 9.30 5.59 5.51
CA ASN A 432 8.22 6.58 5.62
C ASN A 432 7.74 7.10 4.25
N VAL A 433 7.95 6.31 3.20
CA VAL A 433 7.52 6.59 1.83
C VAL A 433 6.41 5.60 1.43
N MET A 434 5.47 6.03 0.58
CA MET A 434 4.44 5.15 0.03
C MET A 434 4.96 4.26 -1.12
N PHE A 435 6.07 3.53 -0.90
CA PHE A 435 6.74 2.67 -1.90
C PHE A 435 5.83 1.59 -2.49
N PHE A 436 4.78 1.22 -1.75
CA PHE A 436 3.80 0.20 -2.11
C PHE A 436 2.81 0.64 -3.21
N VAL A 437 2.66 1.94 -3.46
CA VAL A 437 1.65 2.54 -4.38
C VAL A 437 1.84 2.19 -5.87
#